data_AF-A0A249PFC4-F1
#
_entry.id   AF-A0A249PFC4-F1
#
_cell.length_a   1.000
_cell.length_b   1.000
_cell.length_c   1.000
_cell.angle_alpha   90.00
_cell.angle_beta   90.00
_cell.angle_gamma   90.00
#
_symmetry.space_group_name_H-M   'P 1'
#
loop_
_entity.id
_entity.type
_entity.pdbx_description
1 polymer ?
#
loop_
_entity_poly.entity_id
_entity_poly.type
_entity_poly.pdbx_seq_one_letter_code
_entity_poly.pdbx_strand_id
1 'polypeptide(L)'
;MDTVTRNMHVAEDASTQDQQRMERPPADAPEHLKCKWWREEVMELSREQLAPLIGFSAAAIKDFERPNKEIDPMARRRYTMACAAASIGVEFDWLSTSLVITRPVKITMKAD
;
A
#
# COMPACT_ATOMS: atom_id res chain seq x y z
N MET A 1 4.74 49.64 18.52
CA MET A 1 4.07 49.53 17.22
C MET A 1 5.12 49.12 16.19
N ASP A 2 5.12 48.00 15.48
CA ASP A 2 4.34 46.75 15.50
C ASP A 2 5.12 45.80 14.60
N THR A 3 5.95 44.92 15.15
CA THR A 3 6.72 43.95 14.35
C THR A 3 6.59 42.50 14.83
N VAL A 4 5.84 42.26 15.91
CA VAL A 4 5.70 40.91 16.48
C VAL A 4 4.47 40.18 15.92
N THR A 5 3.45 40.90 15.44
CA THR A 5 2.16 40.29 15.06
C THR A 5 2.16 39.64 13.68
N ARG A 6 3.18 39.87 12.84
CA ARG A 6 3.18 39.38 11.44
C ARG A 6 3.68 37.94 11.28
N ASN A 7 4.40 37.40 12.27
CA ASN A 7 4.97 36.05 12.18
C ASN A 7 4.14 34.95 12.83
N MET A 8 3.07 35.28 13.55
CA MET A 8 2.18 34.26 14.13
C MET A 8 1.08 33.81 13.15
N HIS A 9 0.74 34.61 12.13
CA HIS A 9 -0.36 34.29 11.20
C HIS A 9 0.03 33.36 10.04
N VAL A 10 1.30 32.95 9.92
CA VAL A 10 1.76 32.05 8.84
C VAL A 10 1.98 30.62 9.35
N ALA A 11 2.01 30.42 10.66
CA ALA A 11 2.28 29.11 11.27
C ALA A 11 1.03 28.23 11.45
N GLU A 12 -0.18 28.80 11.36
CA GLU A 12 -1.42 28.04 11.59
C GLU A 12 -2.03 27.44 10.31
N ASP A 13 -1.74 28.00 9.13
CA ASP A 13 -2.30 27.51 7.84
C ASP A 13 -1.55 26.30 7.25
N ALA A 14 -0.41 25.88 7.83
CA ALA A 14 0.35 24.72 7.36
C ALA A 14 -0.15 23.38 7.94
N SER A 15 -1.19 23.41 8.78
CA SER A 15 -1.64 22.25 9.57
C SER A 15 -2.87 21.54 9.02
N THR A 16 -3.47 22.07 7.95
CA THR A 16 -4.77 21.61 7.44
C THR A 16 -4.69 21.28 5.95
N GLN A 17 -3.65 20.56 5.56
CA GLN A 17 -3.86 19.60 4.47
C GLN A 17 -4.48 18.38 5.12
N ASP A 18 -5.82 18.39 5.20
CA ASP A 18 -6.62 17.18 5.30
C ASP A 18 -5.93 16.08 4.50
N GLN A 19 -5.29 15.14 5.19
CA GLN A 19 -4.94 13.86 4.61
C GLN A 19 -6.28 13.24 4.26
N GLN A 20 -6.79 13.50 3.06
CA GLN A 20 -8.02 12.92 2.56
C GLN A 20 -7.82 11.40 2.54
N ARG A 21 -8.24 10.76 3.63
CA ARG A 21 -8.20 9.31 3.78
C ARG A 21 -9.07 8.72 2.70
N MET A 22 -8.55 7.74 1.98
CA MET A 22 -9.33 7.07 0.95
C MET A 22 -10.30 6.09 1.62
N GLU A 23 -11.59 6.21 1.30
CA GLU A 23 -12.58 5.25 1.78
C GLU A 23 -12.25 3.84 1.29
N ARG A 24 -12.63 2.83 2.10
CA ARG A 24 -12.45 1.42 1.73
C ARG A 24 -13.25 1.14 0.45
N PRO A 25 -12.59 0.73 -0.64
CA PRO A 25 -13.28 0.45 -1.88
C PRO A 25 -14.17 -0.80 -1.73
N PRO A 26 -15.31 -0.86 -2.44
CA PRO A 26 -16.18 -2.02 -2.44
C PRO A 26 -15.49 -3.25 -3.05
N ALA A 27 -16.05 -4.44 -2.79
CA ALA A 27 -15.45 -5.71 -3.18
C ALA A 27 -15.30 -5.89 -4.70
N ASP A 28 -16.14 -5.23 -5.48
CA ASP A 28 -16.15 -5.23 -6.95
C ASP A 28 -15.33 -4.08 -7.56
N ALA A 29 -14.76 -3.19 -6.75
CA ALA A 29 -13.94 -2.09 -7.26
C ALA A 29 -12.75 -2.62 -8.10
N PRO A 30 -12.29 -1.84 -9.10
CA PRO A 30 -11.10 -2.16 -9.86
C PRO A 30 -9.86 -2.39 -8.97
N GLU A 31 -9.01 -3.35 -9.34
CA GLU A 31 -7.81 -3.70 -8.55
C GLU A 31 -6.91 -2.50 -8.27
N HIS A 32 -6.73 -1.58 -9.23
CA HIS A 32 -5.85 -0.43 -9.05
C HIS A 32 -6.28 0.47 -7.88
N LEU A 33 -7.59 0.60 -7.62
CA LEU A 33 -8.13 1.33 -6.46
C LEU A 33 -7.88 0.57 -5.17
N LYS A 34 -8.08 -0.75 -5.17
CA LYS A 34 -7.81 -1.61 -4.02
C LYS A 34 -6.32 -1.59 -3.65
N CYS A 35 -5.43 -1.62 -4.63
CA CYS A 35 -3.98 -1.54 -4.43
C CYS A 35 -3.58 -0.21 -3.78
N LYS A 36 -4.06 0.91 -4.33
CA LYS A 36 -3.78 2.24 -3.78
C LYS A 36 -4.32 2.37 -2.36
N TRP A 37 -5.57 1.96 -2.13
CA TRP A 37 -6.20 1.96 -0.81
C TRP A 37 -5.39 1.19 0.21
N TRP A 38 -5.05 -0.07 -0.11
CA TRP A 38 -4.31 -0.93 0.80
C TRP A 38 -2.96 -0.31 1.17
N ARG A 39 -2.24 0.24 0.19
CA ARG A 39 -0.94 0.87 0.45
C ARG A 39 -1.08 2.10 1.36
N GLU A 40 -2.03 2.98 1.08
CA GLU A 40 -2.17 4.27 1.78
C GLU A 40 -2.87 4.15 3.13
N GLU A 41 -3.88 3.28 3.25
CA GLU A 41 -4.79 3.25 4.40
C GLU A 41 -4.61 2.03 5.31
N VAL A 42 -4.06 0.93 4.79
CA VAL A 42 -3.84 -0.29 5.58
C VAL A 42 -2.39 -0.40 6.02
N MET A 43 -1.47 -0.18 5.08
CA MET A 43 -0.03 -0.24 5.35
C MET A 43 0.54 1.12 5.76
N GLU A 44 -0.15 2.21 5.43
CA GLU A 44 0.30 3.59 5.69
C GLU A 44 1.70 3.86 5.09
N LEU A 45 1.95 3.33 3.89
CA LEU A 45 3.24 3.45 3.20
C LEU A 45 3.14 4.33 1.95
N SER A 46 4.20 5.11 1.70
CA SER A 46 4.46 5.66 0.38
C SER A 46 4.86 4.55 -0.60
N ARG A 47 4.87 4.86 -1.91
CA ARG A 47 5.34 3.90 -2.92
C ARG A 47 6.82 3.58 -2.74
N GLU A 48 7.60 4.58 -2.35
CA GLU A 48 9.03 4.51 -2.10
C GLU A 48 9.34 3.64 -0.87
N GLN A 49 8.49 3.70 0.16
CA GLN A 49 8.62 2.84 1.34
C GLN A 49 8.20 1.40 1.07
N LEU A 50 7.15 1.19 0.26
CA LEU A 50 6.69 -0.16 -0.10
C LEU A 50 7.66 -0.87 -1.05
N ALA A 51 8.22 -0.15 -2.02
CA ALA A 51 9.13 -0.66 -3.04
C ALA A 51 10.17 -1.69 -2.54
N PRO A 52 11.02 -1.36 -1.54
CA PRO A 52 12.01 -2.30 -1.03
C PRO A 52 11.42 -3.54 -0.34
N LEU A 53 10.21 -3.44 0.23
CA LEU A 53 9.57 -4.56 0.95
C LEU A 53 9.06 -5.65 0.00
N ILE A 54 8.64 -5.27 -1.20
CA ILE A 54 8.01 -6.19 -2.17
C ILE A 54 8.88 -6.46 -3.40
N GLY A 55 10.05 -5.83 -3.51
CA GLY A 55 10.98 -6.02 -4.62
C GLY A 55 10.54 -5.39 -5.95
N PHE A 56 9.74 -4.31 -5.90
CA PHE A 56 9.32 -3.54 -7.07
C PHE A 56 9.81 -2.09 -6.98
N SER A 57 9.92 -1.39 -8.11
CA SER A 57 10.21 0.05 -8.09
C SER A 57 8.95 0.86 -7.75
N ALA A 58 9.13 2.06 -7.16
CA ALA A 58 8.00 2.98 -6.90
C ALA A 58 7.25 3.36 -8.19
N ALA A 59 7.95 3.44 -9.33
CA ALA A 59 7.35 3.67 -10.64
C ALA A 59 6.46 2.50 -11.09
N ALA A 60 6.91 1.26 -10.87
CA ALA A 60 6.09 0.07 -11.16
C ALA A 60 4.83 0.04 -10.27
N ILE A 61 4.97 0.34 -8.97
CA ILE A 61 3.83 0.47 -8.04
C ILE A 61 2.84 1.52 -8.54
N LYS A 62 3.32 2.69 -8.98
CA LYS A 62 2.48 3.73 -9.57
C LYS A 62 1.70 3.22 -10.79
N ASP A 63 2.32 2.40 -11.63
CA ASP A 63 1.64 1.81 -12.78
C ASP A 63 0.56 0.80 -12.37
N PHE A 64 0.78 -0.02 -11.33
CA PHE A 64 -0.22 -0.93 -10.77
C PHE A 64 -1.48 -0.22 -10.23
N GLU A 65 -1.35 1.04 -9.83
CA GLU A 65 -2.39 1.88 -9.23
C GLU A 65 -3.07 2.84 -10.22
N ARG A 66 -2.67 2.82 -11.50
CA ARG A 66 -3.26 3.67 -12.52
C ARG A 66 -4.47 3.01 -13.19
N PRO A 67 -5.55 3.77 -13.45
CA PRO A 67 -6.59 3.31 -14.36
C PRO A 67 -6.01 3.18 -15.78
N ASN A 68 -6.58 2.25 -16.57
CA ASN A 68 -6.29 2.09 -18.00
C ASN A 68 -4.82 1.76 -18.36
N LYS A 69 -3.99 1.38 -17.38
CA LYS A 69 -2.67 0.82 -17.65
C LYS A 69 -2.82 -0.68 -17.88
N GLU A 70 -2.47 -1.14 -19.08
CA GLU A 70 -2.30 -2.57 -19.32
C GLU A 70 -1.10 -3.09 -18.54
N ILE A 71 -1.34 -4.15 -17.78
CA ILE A 71 -0.35 -4.81 -16.96
C ILE A 71 -0.37 -6.27 -17.31
N ASP A 72 0.82 -6.80 -17.59
CA ASP A 72 1.02 -8.23 -17.80
C ASP A 72 0.37 -9.03 -16.64
N PRO A 73 -0.49 -10.01 -16.93
CA PRO A 73 -1.18 -10.78 -15.90
C PRO A 73 -0.24 -11.46 -14.91
N MET A 74 0.95 -11.89 -15.35
CA MET A 74 1.94 -12.50 -14.47
C MET A 74 2.58 -11.47 -13.54
N ALA A 75 2.89 -10.26 -14.03
CA ALA A 75 3.35 -9.14 -13.22
C ALA A 75 2.31 -8.77 -12.14
N ARG A 76 1.01 -8.73 -12.49
CA ARG A 76 -0.07 -8.49 -11.53
C ARG A 76 -0.13 -9.56 -10.44
N ARG A 77 -0.04 -10.84 -10.81
CA ARG A 77 -0.03 -11.96 -9.84
C ARG A 77 1.16 -11.85 -8.88
N ARG A 78 2.37 -11.62 -9.40
CA ARG A 78 3.58 -11.44 -8.58
C ARG A 78 3.46 -10.27 -7.61
N TYR A 79 2.98 -9.13 -8.11
CA TYR A 79 2.75 -7.95 -7.27
C TYR A 79 1.75 -8.24 -6.14
N THR A 80 0.64 -8.91 -6.46
CA THR A 80 -0.39 -9.27 -5.47
C THR A 80 0.16 -10.20 -4.40
N MET A 81 0.92 -11.23 -4.80
CA MET A 81 1.57 -12.14 -3.85
C MET A 81 2.58 -11.43 -2.96
N ALA A 82 3.40 -10.53 -3.51
CA ALA A 82 4.37 -9.78 -2.73
C ALA A 82 3.69 -8.85 -1.71
N CYS A 83 2.60 -8.18 -2.10
CA CYS A 83 1.79 -7.38 -1.18
C CYS A 83 1.15 -8.24 -0.08
N ALA A 84 0.66 -9.43 -0.42
CA ALA A 84 0.11 -10.37 0.55
C ALA A 84 1.19 -10.82 1.55
N ALA A 85 2.38 -11.20 1.06
CA ALA A 85 3.51 -11.60 1.90
C ALA A 85 3.94 -10.48 2.86
N ALA A 86 4.01 -9.23 2.36
CA ALA A 86 4.30 -8.06 3.19
C ALA A 86 3.19 -7.77 4.22
N SER A 87 1.92 -8.00 3.87
CA SER A 87 0.79 -7.80 4.78
C SER A 87 0.85 -8.74 5.97
N ILE A 88 1.12 -10.03 5.71
CA ILE A 88 1.03 -11.10 6.71
C ILE A 88 2.37 -11.41 7.39
N GLY A 89 3.45 -10.78 6.94
CA GLY A 89 4.79 -10.96 7.47
C GLY A 89 5.28 -12.40 7.29
N VAL A 90 5.42 -12.81 6.03
CA VAL A 90 5.92 -14.15 5.69
C VAL A 90 7.45 -14.20 5.76
N GLU A 91 7.95 -15.22 6.45
CA GLU A 91 9.30 -15.73 6.25
C GLU A 91 9.21 -17.09 5.54
N PHE A 92 9.98 -17.28 4.47
CA PHE A 92 9.95 -18.50 3.66
C PHE A 92 11.24 -19.30 3.83
N ASP A 93 11.10 -20.56 4.22
CA ASP A 93 12.20 -21.52 4.25
C ASP A 93 12.23 -22.32 2.95
N TRP A 94 13.28 -22.08 2.16
CA TRP A 94 13.53 -22.73 0.88
C TRP A 94 13.76 -24.24 0.98
N LEU A 95 14.31 -24.73 2.09
CA LEU A 95 14.67 -26.15 2.22
C LEU A 95 13.45 -27.00 2.55
N SER A 96 12.59 -26.52 3.46
CA SER A 96 11.38 -27.23 3.87
C SER A 96 10.14 -26.84 3.08
N THR A 97 10.22 -25.82 2.22
CA THR A 97 9.07 -25.21 1.52
C THR A 97 7.97 -24.83 2.53
N SER A 98 8.37 -24.24 3.66
CA SER A 98 7.46 -23.82 4.73
C SER A 98 7.38 -22.30 4.84
N LEU A 99 6.24 -21.82 5.33
CA LEU A 99 5.94 -20.41 5.53
C LEU A 99 5.74 -20.16 7.02
N VAL A 100 6.48 -19.22 7.59
CA VAL A 100 6.24 -18.70 8.93
C VAL A 100 5.48 -17.39 8.79
N ILE A 101 4.25 -17.35 9.31
CA ILE A 101 3.40 -16.16 9.28
C ILE A 101 3.54 -15.44 10.62
N THR A 102 4.07 -14.22 10.60
CA THR A 102 4.38 -13.45 11.81
C THR A 102 3.27 -12.50 12.24
N ARG A 103 2.20 -12.36 11.44
CA ARG A 103 1.02 -11.52 11.76
C ARG A 103 -0.29 -12.33 11.69
N PRO A 104 -1.32 -11.97 12.48
CA PRO A 104 -2.59 -12.69 12.45
C PRO A 104 -3.22 -12.73 11.06
N VAL A 105 -3.69 -13.91 10.65
CA VAL A 105 -4.38 -14.13 9.36
C VAL A 105 -5.53 -15.10 9.52
N LYS A 106 -6.49 -15.01 8.59
CA LYS A 106 -7.49 -16.05 8.36
C LYS A 106 -7.10 -16.86 7.13
N ILE A 107 -6.70 -18.12 7.32
CA ILE A 107 -6.47 -19.06 6.22
C ILE A 107 -7.78 -19.77 5.95
N THR A 108 -8.20 -19.79 4.69
CA THR A 108 -9.37 -20.55 4.24
C THR A 108 -8.90 -21.53 3.18
N MET A 109 -9.22 -22.81 3.36
CA MET A 109 -9.01 -23.81 2.33
C MET A 109 -10.30 -23.94 1.53
N LYS A 110 -10.20 -24.01 0.21
CA LYS A 110 -11.31 -24.53 -0.59
C LYS A 110 -11.27 -26.04 -0.48
N ALA A 111 -12.38 -26.65 -0.12
CA ALA A 111 -12.57 -28.07 -0.40
C ALA A 111 -12.80 -28.18 -1.92
N ASP A 112 -11.98 -29.01 -2.58
CA ASP A 112 -12.21 -29.41 -3.96
C ASP A 112 -13.45 -30.33 -4.06
#